data_AF-A0A1X3A2X1-F1
#
_entry.id   AF-A0A1X3A2X1-F1
#
_cell.length_a   1.000
_cell.length_b   1.000
_cell.length_c   1.000
_cell.angle_alpha   90.00
_cell.angle_beta   90.00
_cell.angle_gamma   90.00
#
_symmetry.space_group_name_H-M   'P 1'
#
loop_
_entity.id
_entity.type
_entity.pdbx_description
1 polymer ?
#
loop_
_entity_poly.entity_id
_entity_poly.type
_entity_poly.pdbx_seq_one_letter_code
_entity_poly.pdbx_strand_id
1 'polypeptide(L)'
;MVAATGPAPGSELTAEADEVEERSSAGVLHVAAIFASHMVLQRNKPNAVFGALDADCAGMEVVAQIRDFDGSMVAQAHAYASKDLKDGLSPWRVMLPAQPEGGPYTLRVTAGNDFLEFEDVLIGEVWLAGGQSNMELELRNSENAEAALENCADPLLRFYNVPKTGVINRNAENAASWQESSPENSGVMSAVAYYFAHKLRSELDPDLPIGIVDCYIGGTSITCWMSEDALNSSEAGRGYLTRYERAIAGKTQEQFKLETDEWQTRFDAWNANIAAAKEADPDVTWDTLNEQYGACPWPPPVTPTSQYRPTGPFRAMLERIAPYSLAGFLWYQGEEDEPYCGSYRELLGMLIGEWRAIWSENLPFLIVQLPQWIDKKVDETEGDPMLWPVLREAQWDAAQSIDNVYVICTIDCGEYDNIHPVDKRTPGERLADCALRQVYGMSRIPVYGPTVLGFRCDPNGRVRLFFRYAHGLHFDGTTPGSRNQGSDAEPPSLVRSPESSGFELAGADGVFHPATAAIFVDCDIDDLVNSKVNVVDYNATEFGIPVNSRSIGTITLACPDVPEPMSMRYAWRSWGPAPLFNSDGLPAQPFRLDLTDHTASNDDGE
;
A
#
# COMPACT_ATOMS: atom_id res chain seq x y z
N MET A 1 18.22 3.53 -13.04
CA MET A 1 18.43 2.14 -13.49
C MET A 1 18.19 1.30 -12.24
N VAL A 2 17.03 0.65 -12.11
CA VAL A 2 16.60 0.01 -10.85
C VAL A 2 17.68 -0.94 -10.31
N ALA A 3 18.36 -0.52 -9.24
CA ALA A 3 19.16 -1.43 -8.43
C ALA A 3 18.18 -2.31 -7.67
N ALA A 4 18.00 -3.56 -8.12
CA ALA A 4 17.28 -4.56 -7.36
C ALA A 4 18.08 -4.87 -6.10
N THR A 5 17.74 -4.19 -5.02
CA THR A 5 18.33 -4.39 -3.71
C THR A 5 17.66 -5.57 -3.01
N GLY A 6 18.25 -6.75 -3.18
CA GLY A 6 17.79 -8.00 -2.55
C GLY A 6 17.26 -9.01 -3.57
N PRO A 7 17.27 -10.32 -3.23
CA PRO A 7 16.65 -11.32 -4.10
C PRO A 7 15.23 -10.86 -4.37
N ALA A 8 14.83 -10.79 -5.65
CA ALA A 8 13.43 -10.56 -5.97
C ALA A 8 12.61 -11.57 -5.18
N PRO A 9 11.72 -11.15 -4.26
CA PRO A 9 10.90 -12.10 -3.53
C PRO A 9 10.06 -12.87 -4.56
N GLY A 10 10.05 -14.20 -4.46
CA GLY A 10 9.14 -15.04 -5.24
C GLY A 10 9.66 -15.70 -6.53
N SER A 11 10.97 -15.78 -6.80
CA SER A 11 11.47 -16.67 -7.87
C SER A 11 11.83 -18.08 -7.36
N GLU A 12 10.96 -18.70 -6.57
CA GLU A 12 10.63 -20.09 -6.89
C GLU A 12 9.41 -20.01 -7.82
N LEU A 13 9.67 -19.78 -9.11
CA LEU A 13 8.79 -20.33 -10.12
C LEU A 13 8.79 -21.82 -9.84
N THR A 14 7.72 -22.26 -9.19
CA THR A 14 7.49 -23.63 -8.74
C THR A 14 8.13 -24.60 -9.73
N ALA A 15 9.16 -25.33 -9.29
CA ALA A 15 9.54 -26.58 -9.92
C ALA A 15 8.25 -27.36 -10.21
N GLU A 16 8.16 -28.01 -11.38
CA GLU A 16 7.00 -28.84 -11.76
C GLU A 16 6.54 -29.65 -10.55
N ALA A 17 5.48 -29.17 -9.89
CA ALA A 17 4.95 -29.80 -8.71
C ALA A 17 4.27 -31.08 -9.18
N ASP A 18 4.57 -32.20 -8.51
CA ASP A 18 3.80 -33.43 -8.61
C ASP A 18 2.28 -33.10 -8.53
N GLU A 19 1.41 -33.91 -9.16
CA GLU A 19 -0.05 -33.72 -9.10
C GLU A 19 -0.49 -33.58 -7.63
N VAL A 20 -0.77 -32.33 -7.22
CA VAL A 20 -1.26 -32.00 -5.88
C VAL A 20 -2.72 -32.41 -5.81
N GLU A 21 -3.12 -33.04 -4.71
CA GLU A 21 -4.51 -33.41 -4.45
C GLU A 21 -5.44 -32.19 -4.59
N GLU A 22 -6.52 -32.34 -5.36
CA GLU A 22 -7.39 -31.23 -5.76
C GLU A 22 -8.31 -30.78 -4.61
N ARG A 23 -7.76 -30.02 -3.66
CA ARG A 23 -8.43 -29.64 -2.39
C ARG A 23 -9.68 -28.78 -2.55
N SER A 24 -9.83 -28.12 -3.69
CA SER A 24 -10.90 -27.14 -3.95
C SER A 24 -11.99 -27.68 -4.88
N SER A 25 -11.94 -28.97 -5.22
CA SER A 25 -12.89 -29.61 -6.12
C SER A 25 -13.40 -30.94 -5.54
N ALA A 26 -14.70 -31.22 -5.66
CA ALA A 26 -15.28 -32.52 -5.35
C ALA A 26 -16.41 -32.81 -6.35
N GLY A 27 -16.24 -33.82 -7.21
CA GLY A 27 -17.20 -34.12 -8.27
C GLY A 27 -17.46 -32.88 -9.14
N VAL A 28 -18.72 -32.43 -9.20
CA VAL A 28 -19.11 -31.26 -10.00
C VAL A 28 -18.89 -29.92 -9.31
N LEU A 29 -18.51 -29.93 -8.03
CA LEU A 29 -18.38 -28.75 -7.18
C LEU A 29 -16.94 -28.25 -7.16
N HIS A 30 -16.72 -27.00 -7.58
CA HIS A 30 -15.48 -26.27 -7.41
C HIS A 30 -15.68 -25.09 -6.47
N VAL A 31 -14.96 -25.05 -5.36
CA VAL A 31 -14.93 -23.90 -4.44
C VAL A 31 -13.68 -23.08 -4.75
N ALA A 32 -13.72 -21.75 -4.60
CA ALA A 32 -12.52 -20.94 -4.82
C ALA A 32 -11.39 -21.33 -3.85
N ALA A 33 -10.15 -21.38 -4.33
CA ALA A 33 -9.01 -21.90 -3.56
C ALA A 33 -8.72 -21.12 -2.27
N ILE A 34 -9.11 -19.86 -2.15
CA ILE A 34 -8.98 -19.10 -0.89
C ILE A 34 -9.75 -19.74 0.28
N PHE A 35 -10.80 -20.53 0.02
CA PHE A 35 -11.44 -21.33 1.06
C PHE A 35 -10.60 -22.58 1.32
N ALA A 36 -10.03 -22.66 2.51
CA ALA A 36 -9.24 -23.78 3.00
C ALA A 36 -9.45 -23.94 4.51
N SER A 37 -9.04 -25.07 5.08
CA SER A 37 -8.94 -25.19 6.53
C SER A 37 -7.99 -24.11 7.09
N HIS A 38 -8.18 -23.76 8.36
CA HIS A 38 -7.51 -22.66 9.06
C HIS A 38 -7.91 -21.25 8.59
N MET A 39 -8.87 -21.07 7.70
CA MET A 39 -9.25 -19.73 7.23
C MET A 39 -9.89 -18.83 8.29
N VAL A 40 -9.89 -17.52 8.02
CA VAL A 40 -10.61 -16.51 8.81
C VAL A 40 -11.67 -15.86 7.93
N LEU A 41 -12.94 -16.01 8.30
CA LEU A 41 -14.07 -15.32 7.68
C LEU A 41 -14.32 -13.97 8.38
N GLN A 42 -14.90 -13.01 7.66
CA GLN A 42 -15.15 -11.68 8.20
C GLN A 42 -16.34 -11.64 9.15
N ARG A 43 -16.16 -11.05 10.34
CA ARG A 43 -17.20 -10.88 11.36
C ARG A 43 -18.15 -9.74 11.03
N ASN A 44 -19.32 -9.78 11.67
CA ASN A 44 -20.32 -8.72 11.75
C ASN A 44 -20.88 -8.23 10.40
N LYS A 45 -20.65 -8.98 9.31
CA LYS A 45 -21.32 -8.78 8.02
C LYS A 45 -21.45 -10.08 7.23
N PRO A 46 -22.32 -10.12 6.20
CA PRO A 46 -22.50 -11.32 5.38
C PRO A 46 -21.20 -11.78 4.72
N ASN A 47 -20.95 -13.09 4.74
CA ASN A 47 -19.78 -13.70 4.12
C ASN A 47 -20.12 -14.27 2.75
N ALA A 48 -19.40 -13.84 1.72
CA ALA A 48 -19.50 -14.43 0.38
C ALA A 48 -18.67 -15.71 0.31
N VAL A 49 -19.33 -16.85 0.08
CA VAL A 49 -18.70 -18.11 -0.29
C VAL A 49 -18.98 -18.35 -1.76
N PHE A 50 -17.95 -18.62 -2.56
CA PHE A 50 -18.09 -18.63 -4.01
C PHE A 50 -17.20 -19.68 -4.67
N GLY A 51 -17.54 -19.99 -5.91
CA GLY A 51 -16.87 -20.99 -6.73
C GLY A 51 -17.61 -21.17 -8.05
N ALA A 52 -17.50 -22.36 -8.63
CA ALA A 52 -18.26 -22.73 -9.81
C ALA A 52 -18.71 -24.19 -9.75
N LEU A 53 -19.67 -24.55 -10.60
CA LEU A 53 -20.01 -25.93 -10.91
C LEU A 53 -19.57 -26.27 -12.33
N ASP A 54 -19.49 -27.55 -12.65
CA ASP A 54 -19.44 -28.00 -14.04
C ASP A 54 -20.59 -27.41 -14.87
N ALA A 55 -20.33 -27.15 -16.15
CA ALA A 55 -21.25 -26.44 -17.04
C ALA A 55 -22.63 -27.11 -17.16
N ASP A 56 -22.69 -28.44 -17.10
CA ASP A 56 -23.94 -29.21 -17.20
C ASP A 56 -24.78 -29.15 -15.91
N CYS A 57 -24.21 -28.65 -14.82
CA CYS A 57 -24.88 -28.42 -13.54
C CYS A 57 -25.37 -26.97 -13.36
N ALA A 58 -25.38 -26.16 -14.42
CA ALA A 58 -25.88 -24.79 -14.37
C ALA A 58 -27.33 -24.70 -13.86
N GLY A 59 -27.58 -23.79 -12.92
CA GLY A 59 -28.86 -23.65 -12.22
C GLY A 59 -29.08 -24.61 -11.06
N MET A 60 -28.11 -25.48 -10.74
CA MET A 60 -28.16 -26.32 -9.54
C MET A 60 -27.99 -25.49 -8.26
N GLU A 61 -28.62 -25.95 -7.18
CA GLU A 61 -28.50 -25.33 -5.85
C GLU A 61 -27.14 -25.67 -5.22
N VAL A 62 -26.53 -24.66 -4.60
CA VAL A 62 -25.33 -24.78 -3.77
C VAL A 62 -25.68 -24.26 -2.37
N VAL A 63 -25.34 -25.05 -1.34
CA VAL A 63 -25.61 -24.74 0.06
C VAL A 63 -24.28 -24.61 0.80
N ALA A 64 -24.11 -23.51 1.56
CA ALA A 64 -22.98 -23.34 2.47
C ALA A 64 -23.48 -23.33 3.92
N GLN A 65 -22.75 -23.99 4.81
CA GLN A 65 -23.09 -24.19 6.23
C GLN A 65 -21.87 -23.98 7.11
N ILE A 66 -22.01 -23.17 8.16
CA ILE A 66 -21.05 -23.09 9.26
C ILE A 66 -21.62 -23.90 10.42
N ARG A 67 -20.82 -24.82 10.95
CA ARG A 67 -21.18 -25.70 12.06
C ARG A 67 -20.21 -25.55 13.21
N ASP A 68 -20.73 -25.66 14.42
CA ASP A 68 -19.93 -25.74 15.65
C ASP A 68 -19.36 -27.14 15.84
N PHE A 69 -18.41 -27.30 16.76
CA PHE A 69 -17.73 -28.56 17.08
C PHE A 69 -18.71 -29.66 17.54
N ASP A 70 -19.82 -29.28 18.17
CA ASP A 70 -20.88 -30.22 18.56
C ASP A 70 -21.82 -30.62 17.39
N GLY A 71 -21.57 -30.09 16.19
CA GLY A 71 -22.34 -30.31 14.97
C GLY A 71 -23.57 -29.41 14.84
N SER A 72 -23.82 -28.51 15.80
CA SER A 72 -24.91 -27.54 15.72
C SER A 72 -24.69 -26.54 14.57
N MET A 73 -25.80 -26.07 13.98
CA MET A 73 -25.75 -25.15 12.86
C MET A 73 -25.57 -23.71 13.37
N VAL A 74 -24.46 -23.07 13.01
CA VAL A 74 -24.19 -21.65 13.33
C VAL A 74 -24.80 -20.75 12.27
N ALA A 75 -24.56 -21.08 10.99
CA ALA A 75 -25.08 -20.30 9.86
C ALA A 75 -25.33 -21.22 8.66
N GLN A 76 -26.34 -20.89 7.84
CA GLN A 76 -26.59 -21.55 6.57
C GLN A 76 -27.17 -20.57 5.58
N ALA A 77 -26.79 -20.72 4.30
CA ALA A 77 -27.42 -20.06 3.18
C ALA A 77 -27.33 -20.96 1.94
N HIS A 78 -28.08 -20.60 0.90
CA HIS A 78 -28.05 -21.28 -0.39
C HIS A 78 -28.11 -20.26 -1.53
N ALA A 79 -27.68 -20.68 -2.71
CA ALA A 79 -27.79 -19.95 -3.97
C ALA A 79 -27.91 -20.95 -5.12
N TYR A 80 -28.17 -20.44 -6.33
CA TYR A 80 -28.18 -21.26 -7.54
C TYR A 80 -27.03 -20.86 -8.45
N ALA A 81 -26.38 -21.84 -9.05
CA ALA A 81 -25.31 -21.60 -10.01
C ALA A 81 -25.83 -20.91 -11.28
N SER A 82 -25.05 -19.99 -11.81
CA SER A 82 -25.44 -19.15 -12.95
C SER A 82 -25.60 -19.95 -14.23
N LYS A 83 -26.56 -19.57 -15.07
CA LYS A 83 -26.65 -20.12 -16.43
C LYS A 83 -25.64 -19.50 -17.40
N ASP A 84 -25.07 -18.36 -17.02
CA ASP A 84 -24.04 -17.68 -17.79
C ASP A 84 -22.67 -18.25 -17.38
N LEU A 85 -22.09 -19.04 -18.28
CA LEU A 85 -20.82 -19.72 -18.05
C LEU A 85 -19.65 -18.73 -18.12
N LYS A 86 -18.68 -18.88 -17.21
CA LYS A 86 -17.38 -18.19 -17.23
C LYS A 86 -16.28 -19.23 -17.30
N ASP A 87 -15.42 -19.13 -18.32
CA ASP A 87 -14.30 -20.07 -18.55
C ASP A 87 -14.73 -21.55 -18.60
N GLY A 88 -15.93 -21.82 -19.13
CA GLY A 88 -16.49 -23.17 -19.22
C GLY A 88 -17.11 -23.71 -17.93
N LEU A 89 -17.22 -22.89 -16.87
CA LEU A 89 -17.82 -23.28 -15.59
C LEU A 89 -19.03 -22.39 -15.25
N SER A 90 -19.93 -22.90 -14.41
CA SER A 90 -21.14 -22.21 -13.94
C SER A 90 -20.89 -21.55 -12.58
N PRO A 91 -20.63 -20.23 -12.51
CA PRO A 91 -20.27 -19.57 -11.25
C PRO A 91 -21.44 -19.53 -10.25
N TRP A 92 -21.14 -19.66 -8.97
CA TRP A 92 -22.11 -19.51 -7.89
C TRP A 92 -21.53 -18.68 -6.75
N ARG A 93 -22.42 -18.04 -5.98
CA ARG A 93 -22.07 -17.24 -4.80
C ARG A 93 -23.17 -17.35 -3.75
N VAL A 94 -22.85 -17.95 -2.61
CA VAL A 94 -23.70 -18.05 -1.43
C VAL A 94 -23.34 -16.93 -0.46
N MET A 95 -24.34 -16.20 0.04
CA MET A 95 -24.15 -15.17 1.07
C MET A 95 -24.56 -15.71 2.43
N LEU A 96 -23.59 -16.15 3.24
CA LEU A 96 -23.85 -16.54 4.62
C LEU A 96 -24.22 -15.32 5.47
N PRO A 97 -25.19 -15.44 6.41
CA PRO A 97 -25.58 -14.34 7.27
C PRO A 97 -24.41 -13.90 8.17
N ALA A 98 -24.44 -12.64 8.59
CA ALA A 98 -23.44 -12.07 9.49
C ALA A 98 -23.35 -12.86 10.81
N GLN A 99 -22.12 -13.10 11.26
CA GLN A 99 -21.82 -13.76 12.54
C GLN A 99 -20.81 -12.91 13.33
N PRO A 100 -20.88 -12.90 14.67
CA PRO A 100 -19.83 -12.30 15.49
C PRO A 100 -18.54 -13.13 15.39
N GLU A 101 -17.45 -12.61 15.95
CA GLU A 101 -16.21 -13.36 16.10
C GLU A 101 -16.42 -14.69 16.86
N GLY A 102 -15.64 -15.71 16.50
CA GLY A 102 -15.70 -17.01 17.14
C GLY A 102 -15.04 -18.13 16.32
N GLY A 103 -15.31 -19.37 16.72
CA GLY A 103 -14.69 -20.57 16.17
C GLY A 103 -13.83 -21.30 17.22
N PRO A 104 -13.14 -22.38 16.83
CA PRO A 104 -13.09 -22.95 15.49
C PRO A 104 -14.40 -23.60 15.07
N TYR A 105 -14.81 -23.34 13.82
CA TYR A 105 -15.99 -23.92 13.17
C TYR A 105 -15.60 -24.82 12.00
N THR A 106 -16.59 -25.48 11.42
CA THR A 106 -16.47 -26.18 10.13
C THR A 106 -17.31 -25.47 9.08
N LEU A 107 -16.72 -25.11 7.93
CA LEU A 107 -17.45 -24.67 6.74
C LEU A 107 -17.67 -25.86 5.81
N ARG A 108 -18.93 -26.17 5.49
CA ARG A 108 -19.29 -27.19 4.50
C ARG A 108 -20.02 -26.56 3.33
N VAL A 109 -19.59 -26.87 2.11
CA VAL A 109 -20.24 -26.48 0.86
C VAL A 109 -20.74 -27.73 0.15
N THR A 110 -22.00 -27.75 -0.28
CA THR A 110 -22.65 -28.93 -0.89
C THR A 110 -23.37 -28.54 -2.18
N ALA A 111 -23.24 -29.35 -3.22
CA ALA A 111 -24.00 -29.28 -4.46
C ALA A 111 -24.44 -30.70 -4.87
N GLY A 112 -25.75 -30.97 -4.83
CA GLY A 112 -26.26 -32.33 -5.05
C GLY A 112 -25.71 -33.34 -4.03
N ASN A 113 -24.93 -34.32 -4.50
CA ASN A 113 -24.28 -35.33 -3.65
C ASN A 113 -22.82 -35.00 -3.32
N ASP A 114 -22.24 -34.00 -3.97
CA ASP A 114 -20.85 -33.61 -3.80
C ASP A 114 -20.74 -32.54 -2.72
N PHE A 115 -19.68 -32.62 -1.91
CA PHE A 115 -19.42 -31.63 -0.88
C PHE A 115 -17.92 -31.46 -0.62
N LEU A 116 -17.56 -30.27 -0.15
CA LEU A 116 -16.26 -29.94 0.41
C LEU A 116 -16.46 -29.46 1.85
N GLU A 117 -15.52 -29.80 2.72
CA GLU A 117 -15.55 -29.46 4.13
C GLU A 117 -14.20 -28.90 4.55
N PHE A 118 -14.22 -27.76 5.24
CA PHE A 118 -13.05 -27.03 5.70
C PHE A 118 -13.15 -26.89 7.21
N GLU A 119 -12.10 -27.28 7.92
CA GLU A 119 -12.05 -27.32 9.38
C GLU A 119 -11.24 -26.14 9.94
N ASP A 120 -11.36 -25.91 11.24
CA ASP A 120 -10.66 -24.83 11.93
C ASP A 120 -10.91 -23.45 11.31
N VAL A 121 -12.19 -23.15 11.07
CA VAL A 121 -12.64 -21.89 10.49
C VAL A 121 -12.90 -20.89 11.60
N LEU A 122 -12.17 -19.78 11.60
CA LEU A 122 -12.39 -18.67 12.52
C LEU A 122 -13.27 -17.61 11.88
N ILE A 123 -13.97 -16.84 12.71
CA ILE A 123 -14.67 -15.61 12.30
C ILE A 123 -14.01 -14.45 13.05
N GLY A 124 -13.54 -13.44 12.32
CA GLY A 124 -12.73 -12.34 12.84
C GLY A 124 -12.61 -11.17 11.87
N GLU A 125 -11.54 -10.38 11.94
CA GLU A 125 -11.28 -9.30 10.97
C GLU A 125 -10.41 -9.81 9.81
N VAL A 126 -10.79 -9.50 8.57
CA VAL A 126 -10.03 -9.93 7.38
C VAL A 126 -9.60 -8.73 6.56
N TRP A 127 -8.31 -8.57 6.31
CA TRP A 127 -7.78 -7.47 5.49
C TRP A 127 -7.05 -8.02 4.28
N LEU A 128 -7.14 -7.34 3.14
CA LEU A 128 -6.36 -7.68 1.96
C LEU A 128 -5.18 -6.74 1.83
N ALA A 129 -3.96 -7.30 1.79
CA ALA A 129 -2.72 -6.57 1.56
C ALA A 129 -2.34 -6.63 0.09
N GLY A 130 -2.49 -5.50 -0.61
CA GLY A 130 -2.25 -5.37 -2.05
C GLY A 130 -1.08 -4.44 -2.39
N GLY A 131 -0.46 -4.68 -3.54
CA GLY A 131 0.56 -3.80 -4.09
C GLY A 131 1.76 -4.54 -4.68
N GLN A 132 2.94 -3.94 -4.55
CA GLN A 132 4.16 -4.45 -5.16
C GLN A 132 5.25 -4.81 -4.13
N SER A 133 6.52 -4.68 -4.49
CA SER A 133 7.69 -5.19 -3.76
C SER A 133 7.78 -4.70 -2.31
N ASN A 134 7.37 -3.46 -2.02
CA ASN A 134 7.38 -2.94 -0.65
C ASN A 134 6.25 -3.49 0.23
N MET A 135 5.09 -3.84 -0.34
CA MET A 135 4.09 -4.67 0.34
C MET A 135 4.59 -6.11 0.48
N GLU A 136 5.26 -6.61 -0.55
CA GLU A 136 5.72 -8.00 -0.63
C GLU A 136 6.89 -8.34 0.29
N LEU A 137 7.69 -7.34 0.70
CA LEU A 137 8.91 -7.57 1.47
C LEU A 137 8.60 -8.44 2.69
N GLU A 138 9.16 -9.65 2.65
CA GLU A 138 8.85 -10.69 3.60
C GLU A 138 9.36 -10.35 5.00
N LEU A 139 8.64 -10.78 6.04
CA LEU A 139 9.03 -10.54 7.44
C LEU A 139 10.47 -10.94 7.73
N ARG A 140 10.92 -12.09 7.19
CA ARG A 140 12.30 -12.58 7.36
C ARG A 140 13.38 -11.65 6.80
N ASN A 141 13.03 -10.79 5.84
CA ASN A 141 13.92 -9.87 5.14
C ASN A 141 13.83 -8.44 5.68
N SER A 142 12.95 -8.19 6.66
CA SER A 142 12.76 -6.86 7.25
C SER A 142 13.78 -6.56 8.36
N GLU A 143 13.93 -5.29 8.72
CA GLU A 143 14.70 -4.90 9.89
C GLU A 143 14.13 -5.56 11.16
N ASN A 144 15.01 -6.05 12.03
CA ASN A 144 14.65 -6.75 13.28
C ASN A 144 13.82 -8.05 13.08
N ALA A 145 13.93 -8.69 11.92
CA ALA A 145 13.23 -9.93 11.59
C ALA A 145 13.36 -11.04 12.63
N GLU A 146 14.56 -11.25 13.20
CA GLU A 146 14.81 -12.29 14.21
C GLU A 146 13.90 -12.10 15.44
N ALA A 147 13.90 -10.91 16.02
CA ALA A 147 13.05 -10.59 17.17
C ALA A 147 11.56 -10.69 16.84
N ALA A 148 11.15 -10.31 15.62
CA ALA A 148 9.76 -10.44 15.20
C ALA A 148 9.34 -11.92 15.08
N LEU A 149 10.17 -12.76 14.47
CA LEU A 149 9.90 -14.19 14.27
C LEU A 149 9.96 -14.99 15.59
N GLU A 150 10.82 -14.61 16.53
CA GLU A 150 10.85 -15.23 17.86
C GLU A 150 9.54 -15.00 18.65
N ASN A 151 8.83 -13.90 18.36
CA ASN A 151 7.65 -13.48 19.11
C ASN A 151 6.34 -13.52 18.27
N CYS A 152 6.35 -14.12 17.07
CA CYS A 152 5.21 -14.09 16.15
C CYS A 152 4.15 -15.17 16.36
N ALA A 153 4.37 -16.13 17.27
CA ALA A 153 3.44 -17.23 17.50
C ALA A 153 2.08 -16.72 18.02
N ASP A 154 1.07 -16.75 17.16
CA ASP A 154 -0.31 -16.37 17.47
C ASP A 154 -1.28 -17.14 16.55
N PRO A 155 -1.96 -18.19 17.05
CA PRO A 155 -2.86 -19.00 16.22
C PRO A 155 -4.10 -18.24 15.74
N LEU A 156 -4.42 -17.10 16.36
CA LEU A 156 -5.53 -16.22 15.96
C LEU A 156 -5.11 -15.19 14.91
N LEU A 157 -3.81 -15.05 14.64
CA LEU A 157 -3.30 -14.31 13.48
C LEU A 157 -3.02 -15.30 12.37
N ARG A 158 -3.74 -15.19 11.26
CA ARG A 158 -3.61 -16.10 10.11
C ARG A 158 -3.44 -15.33 8.82
N PHE A 159 -2.78 -15.93 7.85
CA PHE A 159 -2.57 -15.32 6.55
C PHE A 159 -2.72 -16.32 5.41
N TYR A 160 -3.11 -15.81 4.24
CA TYR A 160 -3.20 -16.56 3.00
C TYR A 160 -2.36 -15.85 1.93
N ASN A 161 -1.28 -16.50 1.49
CA ASN A 161 -0.47 -16.02 0.37
C ASN A 161 -1.15 -16.40 -0.95
N VAL A 162 -1.61 -15.40 -1.69
CA VAL A 162 -2.13 -15.60 -3.05
C VAL A 162 -0.97 -15.99 -3.96
N PRO A 163 -1.10 -17.07 -4.77
CA PRO A 163 -0.08 -17.45 -5.73
C PRO A 163 0.35 -16.27 -6.62
N LYS A 164 1.64 -15.97 -6.60
CA LYS A 164 2.24 -14.84 -7.31
C LYS A 164 2.43 -15.19 -8.78
N THR A 165 1.51 -14.80 -9.67
CA THR A 165 1.54 -15.20 -11.08
C THR A 165 0.81 -14.20 -11.99
N GLY A 166 1.24 -14.10 -13.26
CA GLY A 166 0.58 -13.33 -14.33
C GLY A 166 -0.48 -14.08 -15.12
N VAL A 167 -0.62 -15.39 -14.85
CA VAL A 167 -1.58 -16.31 -15.47
C VAL A 167 -2.20 -17.23 -14.41
N ILE A 168 -3.43 -17.69 -14.64
CA ILE A 168 -4.11 -18.59 -13.71
C ILE A 168 -3.29 -19.88 -13.56
N ASN A 169 -2.86 -20.18 -12.32
CA ASN A 169 -2.10 -21.37 -11.98
C ASN A 169 -2.85 -22.19 -10.92
N ARG A 170 -3.68 -23.13 -11.38
CA ARG A 170 -4.53 -23.96 -10.49
C ARG A 170 -3.72 -24.88 -9.57
N ASN A 171 -2.54 -25.33 -10.00
CA ASN A 171 -1.68 -26.16 -9.16
C ASN A 171 -1.14 -25.35 -7.98
N ALA A 172 -0.70 -24.11 -8.23
CA ALA A 172 -0.27 -23.21 -7.17
C ALA A 172 -1.44 -22.79 -6.26
N GLU A 173 -2.64 -22.58 -6.81
CA GLU A 173 -3.86 -22.36 -6.03
C GLU A 173 -4.17 -23.53 -5.10
N ASN A 174 -4.09 -24.76 -5.60
CA ASN A 174 -4.30 -25.97 -4.80
C ASN A 174 -3.22 -26.18 -3.74
N ALA A 175 -1.98 -25.77 -4.01
CA ALA A 175 -0.88 -25.83 -3.04
C ALA A 175 -0.95 -24.72 -1.97
N ALA A 176 -1.59 -23.58 -2.27
CA ALA A 176 -1.77 -22.49 -1.31
C ALA A 176 -2.73 -22.90 -0.17
N SER A 177 -2.56 -22.32 1.02
CA SER A 177 -3.39 -22.59 2.18
C SER A 177 -3.33 -21.41 3.16
N TRP A 178 -4.31 -21.36 4.08
CA TRP A 178 -4.22 -20.46 5.23
C TRP A 178 -3.21 -21.01 6.22
N GLN A 179 -2.36 -20.12 6.74
CA GLN A 179 -1.31 -20.45 7.68
C GLN A 179 -1.50 -19.66 8.97
N GLU A 180 -1.25 -20.33 10.10
CA GLU A 180 -1.14 -19.66 11.40
C GLU A 180 0.18 -18.91 11.50
N SER A 181 0.17 -17.78 12.20
CA SER A 181 1.39 -17.05 12.53
C SER A 181 2.22 -17.87 13.51
N SER A 182 3.41 -18.26 13.06
CA SER A 182 4.38 -19.04 13.82
C SER A 182 5.79 -18.76 13.31
N PRO A 183 6.84 -19.06 14.10
CA PRO A 183 8.23 -18.87 13.64
C PRO A 183 8.54 -19.59 12.32
N GLU A 184 7.87 -20.72 12.05
CA GLU A 184 8.03 -21.51 10.83
C GLU A 184 7.37 -20.88 9.60
N ASN A 185 6.22 -20.24 9.78
CA ASN A 185 5.35 -19.78 8.69
C ASN A 185 5.46 -18.28 8.42
N SER A 186 5.53 -17.45 9.48
CA SER A 186 5.41 -15.98 9.36
C SER A 186 6.55 -15.36 8.56
N GLY A 187 7.66 -16.06 8.37
CA GLY A 187 8.79 -15.57 7.58
C GLY A 187 8.46 -15.22 6.13
N VAL A 188 7.44 -15.83 5.50
CA VAL A 188 6.99 -15.50 4.11
C VAL A 188 5.87 -14.47 4.04
N MET A 189 5.30 -14.07 5.18
CA MET A 189 4.24 -13.07 5.23
C MET A 189 4.80 -11.69 4.90
N SER A 190 3.98 -10.81 4.32
CA SER A 190 4.32 -9.38 4.20
C SER A 190 4.70 -8.81 5.57
N ALA A 191 5.88 -8.22 5.68
CA ALA A 191 6.32 -7.60 6.93
C ALA A 191 5.37 -6.45 7.34
N VAL A 192 4.95 -5.62 6.37
CA VAL A 192 4.00 -4.52 6.61
C VAL A 192 2.67 -5.06 7.12
N ALA A 193 2.12 -6.08 6.47
CA ALA A 193 0.84 -6.66 6.87
C ALA A 193 0.94 -7.43 8.20
N TYR A 194 2.08 -8.06 8.50
CA TYR A 194 2.34 -8.69 9.78
C TYR A 194 2.30 -7.68 10.92
N TYR A 195 3.07 -6.58 10.84
CA TYR A 195 3.08 -5.57 11.90
C TYR A 195 1.72 -4.87 12.03
N PHE A 196 1.00 -4.68 10.93
CA PHE A 196 -0.39 -4.23 10.94
C PHE A 196 -1.29 -5.19 11.75
N ALA A 197 -1.31 -6.47 11.39
CA ALA A 197 -2.15 -7.48 12.01
C ALA A 197 -1.80 -7.69 13.48
N HIS A 198 -0.50 -7.77 13.79
CA HIS A 198 0.01 -7.93 15.15
C HIS A 198 -0.45 -6.79 16.06
N LYS A 199 -0.38 -5.55 15.58
CA LYS A 199 -0.85 -4.39 16.35
C LYS A 199 -2.37 -4.38 16.53
N LEU A 200 -3.14 -4.79 15.51
CA LEU A 200 -4.60 -4.93 15.68
C LEU A 200 -4.95 -6.02 16.70
N ARG A 201 -4.25 -7.17 16.68
CA ARG A 201 -4.41 -8.24 17.68
C ARG A 201 -4.16 -7.74 19.10
N SER A 202 -3.16 -6.86 19.29
CA SER A 202 -2.84 -6.32 20.62
C SER A 202 -3.80 -5.23 21.11
N GLU A 203 -4.40 -4.45 20.20
CA GLU A 203 -5.15 -3.23 20.56
C GLU A 203 -6.68 -3.40 20.54
N LEU A 204 -7.22 -4.33 19.75
CA LEU A 204 -8.67 -4.54 19.63
C LEU A 204 -9.23 -5.43 20.73
N ASP A 205 -8.92 -6.72 20.66
CA ASP A 205 -9.35 -7.73 21.62
C ASP A 205 -8.38 -8.92 21.51
N PRO A 206 -7.80 -9.40 22.63
CA PRO A 206 -6.87 -10.52 22.63
C PRO A 206 -7.48 -11.84 22.09
N ASP A 207 -8.80 -11.98 22.07
CA ASP A 207 -9.50 -13.17 21.56
C ASP A 207 -10.03 -13.01 20.12
N LEU A 208 -9.87 -11.84 19.50
CA LEU A 208 -10.35 -11.56 18.14
C LEU A 208 -9.39 -12.13 17.07
N PRO A 209 -9.83 -13.07 16.21
CA PRO A 209 -9.03 -13.53 15.08
C PRO A 209 -8.79 -12.42 14.05
N ILE A 210 -7.60 -12.41 13.45
CA ILE A 210 -7.23 -11.52 12.35
C ILE A 210 -6.65 -12.34 11.20
N GLY A 211 -7.28 -12.22 10.04
CA GLY A 211 -6.87 -12.81 8.78
C GLY A 211 -6.26 -11.77 7.84
N ILE A 212 -5.14 -12.08 7.22
CA ILE A 212 -4.56 -11.28 6.13
C ILE A 212 -4.57 -12.07 4.82
N VAL A 213 -5.09 -11.48 3.77
CA VAL A 213 -4.99 -12.00 2.40
C VAL A 213 -3.86 -11.25 1.70
N ASP A 214 -2.70 -11.90 1.59
CA ASP A 214 -1.49 -11.38 0.98
C ASP A 214 -1.57 -11.50 -0.54
N CYS A 215 -1.94 -10.41 -1.22
CA CYS A 215 -2.22 -10.35 -2.66
C CYS A 215 -1.37 -9.25 -3.32
N TYR A 216 -0.06 -9.47 -3.38
CA TYR A 216 0.94 -8.54 -3.91
C TYR A 216 1.92 -9.25 -4.85
N ILE A 217 2.57 -8.48 -5.72
CA ILE A 217 3.67 -8.98 -6.56
C ILE A 217 4.57 -7.83 -7.01
N GLY A 218 5.87 -7.96 -6.76
CA GLY A 218 6.89 -6.95 -7.04
C GLY A 218 6.99 -6.56 -8.49
N GLY A 219 7.52 -5.37 -8.77
CA GLY A 219 7.72 -4.86 -10.14
C GLY A 219 6.45 -4.62 -10.95
N THR A 220 5.28 -4.56 -10.30
CA THR A 220 4.01 -4.36 -10.99
C THR A 220 3.56 -2.90 -10.93
N SER A 221 3.22 -2.37 -12.11
CA SER A 221 2.52 -1.08 -12.22
C SER A 221 1.06 -1.21 -11.76
N ILE A 222 0.41 -0.08 -11.47
CA ILE A 222 -0.99 -0.06 -11.08
C ILE A 222 -1.92 -0.74 -12.10
N THR A 223 -1.57 -0.67 -13.39
CA THR A 223 -2.36 -1.29 -14.48
C THR A 223 -2.34 -2.80 -14.47
N CYS A 224 -1.40 -3.43 -13.75
CA CYS A 224 -1.37 -4.88 -13.55
C CYS A 224 -2.57 -5.34 -12.68
N TRP A 225 -3.10 -4.44 -11.86
CA TRP A 225 -4.13 -4.67 -10.83
C TRP A 225 -5.52 -4.15 -11.22
N MET A 226 -5.72 -3.83 -12.50
CA MET A 226 -6.98 -3.33 -13.05
C MET A 226 -7.49 -4.24 -14.16
N SER A 227 -8.80 -4.25 -14.40
CA SER A 227 -9.35 -4.96 -15.56
C SER A 227 -9.01 -4.24 -16.87
N GLU A 228 -9.02 -5.00 -17.96
CA GLU A 228 -8.88 -4.44 -19.30
C GLU A 228 -10.00 -3.46 -19.66
N ASP A 229 -11.22 -3.67 -19.17
CA ASP A 229 -12.35 -2.76 -19.38
C ASP A 229 -12.12 -1.42 -18.67
N ALA A 230 -11.65 -1.46 -17.42
CA ALA A 230 -11.27 -0.26 -16.68
C ALA A 230 -10.16 0.50 -17.42
N LEU A 231 -9.09 -0.18 -17.83
CA LEU A 231 -7.98 0.45 -18.55
C LEU A 231 -8.41 1.05 -19.91
N ASN A 232 -9.31 0.41 -20.63
CA ASN A 232 -9.83 0.93 -21.90
C ASN A 232 -10.70 2.19 -21.73
N SER A 233 -11.24 2.43 -20.53
CA SER A 233 -12.11 3.58 -20.27
C SER A 233 -11.37 4.92 -20.13
N SER A 234 -10.05 4.92 -19.85
CA SER A 234 -9.23 6.14 -19.69
C SER A 234 -8.13 6.27 -20.74
N GLU A 235 -7.68 7.51 -20.99
CA GLU A 235 -6.51 7.75 -21.83
C GLU A 235 -5.24 7.22 -21.18
N ALA A 236 -5.10 7.43 -19.86
CA ALA A 236 -4.02 6.87 -19.06
C ALA A 236 -3.90 5.34 -19.24
N GLY A 237 -5.00 4.59 -19.09
CA GLY A 237 -5.02 3.14 -19.19
C GLY A 237 -4.73 2.65 -20.62
N ARG A 238 -5.35 3.24 -21.64
CA ARG A 238 -5.06 2.92 -23.06
C ARG A 238 -3.60 3.16 -23.42
N GLY A 239 -2.95 4.13 -22.78
CA GLY A 239 -1.52 4.39 -22.94
C GLY A 239 -0.64 3.19 -22.55
N TYR A 240 -0.95 2.52 -21.44
CA TYR A 240 -0.24 1.31 -21.01
C TYR A 240 -0.50 0.13 -21.93
N LEU A 241 -1.77 -0.09 -22.29
CA LEU A 241 -2.17 -1.17 -23.22
C LEU A 241 -1.45 -1.04 -24.57
N THR A 242 -1.42 0.16 -25.15
CA THR A 242 -0.75 0.43 -26.44
C THR A 242 0.76 0.14 -26.38
N ARG A 243 1.43 0.50 -25.26
CA ARG A 243 2.87 0.21 -25.07
C ARG A 243 3.12 -1.28 -24.96
N TYR A 244 2.29 -1.98 -24.19
CA TYR A 244 2.35 -3.42 -24.05
C TYR A 244 2.13 -4.14 -25.38
N GLU A 245 1.07 -3.80 -26.12
CA GLU A 245 0.76 -4.35 -27.45
C GLU A 245 1.93 -4.17 -28.41
N ARG A 246 2.56 -2.99 -28.41
CA ARG A 246 3.75 -2.72 -29.22
C ARG A 246 4.95 -3.59 -28.81
N ALA A 247 5.15 -3.83 -27.52
CA ALA A 247 6.26 -4.62 -27.01
C ALA A 247 6.17 -6.10 -27.39
N ILE A 248 4.95 -6.63 -27.51
CA ILE A 248 4.70 -8.04 -27.87
C ILE A 248 4.48 -8.25 -29.38
N ALA A 249 4.26 -7.18 -30.15
CA ALA A 249 3.91 -7.29 -31.56
C ALA A 249 4.97 -8.02 -32.40
N GLY A 250 4.52 -8.98 -33.22
CA GLY A 250 5.37 -9.70 -34.17
C GLY A 250 6.23 -10.81 -33.57
N LYS A 251 6.12 -11.10 -32.27
CA LYS A 251 6.82 -12.19 -31.59
C LYS A 251 5.98 -13.47 -31.51
N THR A 252 6.62 -14.63 -31.68
CA THR A 252 5.99 -15.94 -31.49
C THR A 252 6.09 -16.40 -30.03
N GLN A 253 5.28 -17.40 -29.65
CA GLN A 253 5.38 -18.01 -28.31
C GLN A 253 6.76 -18.62 -28.05
N GLU A 254 7.40 -19.19 -29.07
CA GLU A 254 8.76 -19.72 -28.97
C GLU A 254 9.79 -18.62 -28.71
N GLN A 255 9.62 -17.44 -29.31
CA GLN A 255 10.49 -16.28 -29.06
C GLN A 255 10.29 -15.74 -27.64
N PHE A 256 9.05 -15.62 -27.16
CA PHE A 256 8.81 -15.21 -25.76
C PHE A 256 9.45 -16.18 -24.78
N LYS A 257 9.28 -17.49 -25.01
CA LYS A 257 9.89 -18.52 -24.17
C LYS A 257 11.41 -18.39 -24.17
N LEU A 258 12.03 -18.30 -25.35
CA LEU A 258 13.49 -18.16 -25.47
C LEU A 258 14.01 -16.92 -24.73
N GLU A 259 13.41 -15.75 -24.96
CA GLU A 259 13.81 -14.51 -24.28
C GLU A 259 13.66 -14.62 -22.76
N THR A 260 12.58 -15.26 -22.29
CA THR A 260 12.32 -15.48 -20.86
C THR A 260 13.34 -16.43 -20.26
N ASP A 261 13.60 -17.58 -20.90
CA ASP A 261 14.57 -18.58 -20.44
C ASP A 261 16.00 -18.00 -20.40
N GLU A 262 16.38 -17.21 -21.41
CA GLU A 262 17.68 -16.51 -21.46
C GLU A 262 17.79 -15.44 -20.38
N TRP A 263 16.72 -14.70 -20.12
CA TRP A 263 16.68 -13.72 -19.04
C TRP A 263 16.76 -14.39 -17.67
N GLN A 264 15.93 -15.41 -17.42
CA GLN A 264 15.87 -16.13 -16.16
C GLN A 264 17.23 -16.75 -15.82
N THR A 265 17.88 -17.40 -16.79
CA THR A 265 19.23 -17.95 -16.62
C THR A 265 20.24 -16.89 -16.17
N ARG A 266 20.20 -15.69 -16.77
CA ARG A 266 21.09 -14.58 -16.39
C ARG A 266 20.75 -14.01 -15.02
N PHE A 267 19.46 -13.87 -14.72
CA PHE A 267 18.97 -13.35 -13.46
C PHE A 267 19.30 -14.29 -12.29
N ASP A 268 19.10 -15.60 -12.46
CA ASP A 268 19.46 -16.63 -11.48
C ASP A 268 20.96 -16.65 -11.20
N ALA A 269 21.77 -16.61 -12.26
CA ALA A 269 23.22 -16.54 -12.13
C ALA A 269 23.66 -15.26 -11.41
N TRP A 270 23.04 -14.11 -11.71
CA TRP A 270 23.31 -12.85 -11.02
C TRP A 270 22.93 -12.96 -9.53
N ASN A 271 21.73 -13.43 -9.20
CA ASN A 271 21.28 -13.61 -7.81
C ASN A 271 22.19 -14.55 -7.02
N ALA A 272 22.57 -15.68 -7.59
CA ALA A 272 23.48 -16.64 -6.94
C ALA A 272 24.85 -16.01 -6.65
N ASN A 273 25.37 -15.19 -7.57
CA ASN A 273 26.61 -14.45 -7.36
C ASN A 273 26.48 -13.40 -6.25
N ILE A 274 25.38 -12.63 -6.23
CA ILE A 274 25.13 -11.63 -5.18
C ILE A 274 24.97 -12.29 -3.81
N ALA A 275 24.21 -13.39 -3.72
CA ALA A 275 24.02 -14.13 -2.48
C ALA A 275 25.35 -14.67 -1.93
N ALA A 276 26.16 -15.30 -2.79
CA ALA A 276 27.48 -15.81 -2.41
C ALA A 276 28.43 -14.67 -1.97
N ALA A 277 28.36 -13.50 -2.61
CA ALA A 277 29.16 -12.34 -2.23
C ALA A 277 28.76 -11.80 -0.86
N LYS A 278 27.45 -11.68 -0.58
CA LYS A 278 26.94 -11.24 0.73
C LYS A 278 27.18 -12.26 1.85
N GLU A 279 27.19 -13.55 1.53
CA GLU A 279 27.56 -14.59 2.51
C GLU A 279 29.06 -14.49 2.88
N ALA A 280 29.92 -14.21 1.89
CA ALA A 280 31.35 -14.05 2.11
C ALA A 280 31.70 -12.74 2.84
N ASP A 281 30.97 -11.66 2.54
CA ASP A 281 31.12 -10.35 3.14
C ASP A 281 29.73 -9.71 3.35
N PRO A 282 29.15 -9.83 4.55
CA PRO A 282 27.84 -9.24 4.86
C PRO A 282 27.78 -7.72 4.69
N ASP A 283 28.92 -7.04 4.74
CA ASP A 283 29.03 -5.59 4.65
C ASP A 283 29.37 -5.11 3.22
N VAL A 284 29.39 -6.02 2.22
CA VAL A 284 29.71 -5.68 0.83
C VAL A 284 28.75 -4.62 0.28
N THR A 285 29.32 -3.58 -0.32
CA THR A 285 28.53 -2.47 -0.88
C THR A 285 27.95 -2.80 -2.25
N TRP A 286 26.84 -2.16 -2.61
CA TRP A 286 26.26 -2.27 -3.95
C TRP A 286 27.18 -1.77 -5.06
N ASP A 287 28.03 -0.76 -4.79
CA ASP A 287 29.03 -0.29 -5.75
C ASP A 287 30.00 -1.43 -6.10
N THR A 288 30.52 -2.13 -5.08
CA THR A 288 31.40 -3.29 -5.26
C THR A 288 30.70 -4.43 -6.00
N LEU A 289 29.47 -4.76 -5.62
CA LEU A 289 28.69 -5.80 -6.28
C LEU A 289 28.43 -5.48 -7.75
N ASN A 290 28.07 -4.23 -8.06
CA ASN A 290 27.82 -3.77 -9.43
C ASN A 290 29.10 -3.73 -10.28
N GLU A 291 30.24 -3.36 -9.71
CA GLU A 291 31.53 -3.41 -10.40
C GLU A 291 31.93 -4.84 -10.75
N GLN A 292 31.67 -5.79 -9.84
CA GLN A 292 32.09 -7.18 -10.00
C GLN A 292 31.14 -8.01 -10.88
N TYR A 293 29.83 -7.84 -10.73
CA TYR A 293 28.81 -8.69 -11.34
C TYR A 293 27.91 -7.96 -12.34
N GLY A 294 28.09 -6.64 -12.49
CA GLY A 294 27.22 -5.79 -13.29
C GLY A 294 25.91 -5.45 -12.57
N ALA A 295 25.17 -4.51 -13.17
CA ALA A 295 23.84 -4.16 -12.70
C ALA A 295 22.88 -5.34 -12.79
N CYS A 296 21.88 -5.36 -11.90
CA CYS A 296 20.79 -6.33 -11.96
C CYS A 296 20.19 -6.36 -13.39
N PRO A 297 20.05 -7.55 -14.00
CA PRO A 297 19.43 -7.67 -15.32
C PRO A 297 17.91 -7.45 -15.21
N TRP A 298 17.50 -6.21 -14.99
CA TRP A 298 16.10 -5.75 -14.92
C TRP A 298 15.88 -4.67 -16.01
N PRO A 299 14.71 -4.61 -16.67
CA PRO A 299 13.51 -5.43 -16.46
C PRO A 299 13.52 -6.77 -17.22
N PRO A 300 12.66 -7.73 -16.80
CA PRO A 300 12.40 -8.95 -17.54
C PRO A 300 11.72 -8.68 -18.90
N PRO A 301 11.78 -9.65 -19.83
CA PRO A 301 11.05 -9.57 -21.09
C PRO A 301 9.54 -9.39 -20.87
N VAL A 302 8.94 -8.49 -21.65
CA VAL A 302 7.49 -8.32 -21.68
C VAL A 302 6.88 -9.46 -22.49
N THR A 303 6.06 -10.29 -21.84
CA THR A 303 5.41 -11.45 -22.48
C THR A 303 3.92 -11.52 -22.13
N PRO A 304 3.11 -12.25 -22.92
CA PRO A 304 1.69 -12.49 -22.60
C PRO A 304 1.43 -13.28 -21.32
N THR A 305 2.44 -13.96 -20.78
CA THR A 305 2.33 -14.75 -19.54
C THR A 305 2.97 -14.06 -18.34
N SER A 306 3.63 -12.92 -18.56
CA SER A 306 4.31 -12.16 -17.52
C SER A 306 3.33 -11.60 -16.49
N GLN A 307 3.73 -11.59 -15.23
CA GLN A 307 3.04 -10.87 -14.14
C GLN A 307 3.12 -9.35 -14.27
N TYR A 308 4.05 -8.82 -15.06
CA TYR A 308 4.25 -7.37 -15.20
C TYR A 308 3.40 -6.75 -16.31
N ARG A 309 2.58 -7.55 -17.00
CA ARG A 309 1.69 -7.06 -18.04
C ARG A 309 0.44 -6.40 -17.42
N PRO A 310 -0.14 -5.40 -18.10
CA PRO A 310 -1.46 -4.89 -17.73
C PRO A 310 -2.47 -6.03 -17.59
N THR A 311 -3.33 -5.94 -16.57
CA THR A 311 -4.39 -6.92 -16.27
C THR A 311 -3.90 -8.31 -15.81
N GLY A 312 -2.59 -8.57 -15.71
CA GLY A 312 -2.05 -9.88 -15.33
C GLY A 312 -2.47 -10.32 -13.92
N PRO A 313 -1.89 -9.72 -12.86
CA PRO A 313 -2.26 -9.94 -11.46
C PRO A 313 -3.74 -9.73 -11.16
N PHE A 314 -4.41 -8.79 -11.83
CA PHE A 314 -5.86 -8.64 -11.72
C PHE A 314 -6.59 -9.94 -12.01
N ARG A 315 -6.30 -10.60 -13.14
CA ARG A 315 -6.94 -11.87 -13.54
C ARG A 315 -6.43 -13.07 -12.76
N ALA A 316 -5.12 -13.12 -12.56
CA ALA A 316 -4.44 -14.31 -12.08
C ALA A 316 -4.32 -14.38 -10.55
N MET A 317 -4.53 -13.26 -9.85
CA MET A 317 -4.43 -13.16 -8.39
C MET A 317 -5.72 -12.59 -7.79
N LEU A 318 -6.06 -11.33 -8.11
CA LEU A 318 -7.19 -10.63 -7.46
C LEU A 318 -8.54 -11.29 -7.75
N GLU A 319 -8.86 -11.57 -9.03
CA GLU A 319 -10.11 -12.23 -9.40
C GLU A 319 -10.24 -13.65 -8.85
N ARG A 320 -9.14 -14.29 -8.45
CA ARG A 320 -9.13 -15.65 -7.90
C ARG A 320 -9.59 -15.70 -6.45
N ILE A 321 -9.43 -14.57 -5.74
CA ILE A 321 -9.85 -14.41 -4.34
C ILE A 321 -11.07 -13.51 -4.18
N ALA A 322 -11.49 -12.80 -5.22
CA ALA A 322 -12.64 -11.93 -5.16
C ALA A 322 -13.97 -12.70 -5.29
N PRO A 323 -15.03 -12.35 -4.53
CA PRO A 323 -15.11 -11.28 -3.53
C PRO A 323 -15.09 -11.82 -2.08
N TYR A 324 -14.00 -12.46 -1.64
CA TYR A 324 -13.87 -12.92 -0.24
C TYR A 324 -14.13 -11.76 0.72
N SER A 325 -15.02 -11.90 1.69
CA SER A 325 -15.45 -10.77 2.53
C SER A 325 -14.30 -10.20 3.37
N LEU A 326 -14.13 -8.86 3.37
CA LEU A 326 -13.00 -8.14 4.00
C LEU A 326 -13.47 -6.97 4.87
N ALA A 327 -12.77 -6.64 5.94
CA ALA A 327 -12.87 -5.38 6.67
C ALA A 327 -12.37 -4.17 5.85
N GLY A 328 -11.33 -4.35 5.03
CA GLY A 328 -10.75 -3.29 4.21
C GLY A 328 -9.53 -3.73 3.39
N PHE A 329 -8.94 -2.77 2.67
CA PHE A 329 -7.75 -2.95 1.84
C PHE A 329 -6.56 -2.17 2.40
N LEU A 330 -5.37 -2.78 2.35
CA LEU A 330 -4.07 -2.12 2.50
C LEU A 330 -3.42 -2.04 1.12
N TRP A 331 -2.89 -0.89 0.75
CA TRP A 331 -2.31 -0.67 -0.57
C TRP A 331 -0.94 0.01 -0.48
N TYR A 332 0.11 -0.66 -0.94
CA TYR A 332 1.46 -0.10 -1.01
C TYR A 332 2.07 -0.38 -2.38
N GLN A 333 1.94 0.61 -3.26
CA GLN A 333 2.39 0.57 -4.64
C GLN A 333 2.58 1.99 -5.18
N GLY A 334 3.43 2.12 -6.19
CA GLY A 334 3.54 3.30 -7.05
C GLY A 334 4.89 3.41 -7.75
N GLU A 335 5.90 2.69 -7.27
CA GLU A 335 7.29 2.83 -7.69
C GLU A 335 7.48 2.51 -9.17
N GLU A 336 6.82 1.46 -9.68
CA GLU A 336 6.89 1.08 -11.11
C GLU A 336 6.18 2.10 -12.04
N ASP A 337 5.36 2.99 -11.48
CA ASP A 337 4.65 4.03 -12.23
C ASP A 337 5.40 5.36 -12.30
N GLU A 338 6.60 5.49 -11.71
CA GLU A 338 7.40 6.72 -11.73
C GLU A 338 7.59 7.31 -13.15
N PRO A 339 7.95 6.53 -14.20
CA PRO A 339 8.10 7.07 -15.55
C PRO A 339 6.80 7.66 -16.15
N TYR A 340 5.65 7.34 -15.56
CA TYR A 340 4.32 7.75 -16.01
C TYR A 340 3.51 8.36 -14.86
N CYS A 341 4.18 8.98 -13.88
CA CYS A 341 3.57 9.47 -12.64
C CYS A 341 2.38 10.42 -12.86
N GLY A 342 2.33 11.14 -13.99
CA GLY A 342 1.22 12.01 -14.36
C GLY A 342 -0.12 11.28 -14.59
N SER A 343 -0.09 10.00 -14.92
CA SER A 343 -1.28 9.15 -15.07
C SER A 343 -1.74 8.51 -13.76
N TYR A 344 -0.89 8.49 -12.73
CA TYR A 344 -1.11 7.69 -11.54
C TYR A 344 -2.34 8.12 -10.74
N ARG A 345 -2.59 9.43 -10.61
CA ARG A 345 -3.76 9.97 -9.89
C ARG A 345 -5.08 9.43 -10.44
N GLU A 346 -5.25 9.48 -11.77
CA GLU A 346 -6.46 8.97 -12.43
C GLU A 346 -6.58 7.45 -12.22
N LEU A 347 -5.51 6.70 -12.48
CA LEU A 347 -5.50 5.24 -12.38
C LEU A 347 -5.75 4.74 -10.95
N LEU A 348 -5.22 5.44 -9.94
CA LEU A 348 -5.45 5.10 -8.52
C LEU A 348 -6.92 5.27 -8.14
N GLY A 349 -7.55 6.38 -8.54
CA GLY A 349 -8.99 6.58 -8.33
C GLY A 349 -9.83 5.51 -9.02
N MET A 350 -9.47 5.13 -10.25
CA MET A 350 -10.15 4.07 -11.00
C MET A 350 -9.98 2.70 -10.35
N LEU A 351 -8.77 2.33 -9.89
CA LEU A 351 -8.51 1.07 -9.20
C LEU A 351 -9.34 0.95 -7.93
N ILE A 352 -9.35 1.99 -7.09
CA ILE A 352 -10.14 2.01 -5.85
C ILE A 352 -11.64 1.81 -6.16
N GLY A 353 -12.15 2.50 -7.17
CA GLY A 353 -13.54 2.36 -7.62
C GLY A 353 -13.85 0.95 -8.12
N GLU A 354 -12.98 0.37 -8.93
CA GLU A 354 -13.13 -0.98 -9.48
C GLU A 354 -13.12 -2.06 -8.38
N TRP A 355 -12.17 -1.99 -7.45
CA TRP A 355 -12.08 -2.95 -6.34
C TRP A 355 -13.33 -2.87 -5.45
N ARG A 356 -13.79 -1.67 -5.09
CA ARG A 356 -15.04 -1.51 -4.34
C ARG A 356 -16.26 -2.05 -5.10
N ALA A 357 -16.30 -1.91 -6.43
CA ALA A 357 -17.37 -2.46 -7.25
C ALA A 357 -17.38 -4.01 -7.25
N ILE A 358 -16.20 -4.64 -7.34
CA ILE A 358 -16.06 -6.11 -7.27
C ILE A 358 -16.60 -6.65 -5.94
N TRP A 359 -16.30 -6.00 -4.83
CA TRP A 359 -16.83 -6.37 -3.51
C TRP A 359 -18.26 -5.88 -3.26
N SER A 360 -18.75 -4.95 -4.09
CA SER A 360 -20.05 -4.28 -3.91
C SER A 360 -20.19 -3.60 -2.54
N GLU A 361 -19.09 -3.07 -2.02
CA GLU A 361 -19.00 -2.44 -0.69
C GLU A 361 -18.08 -1.23 -0.74
N ASN A 362 -18.42 -0.16 -0.03
CA ASN A 362 -17.55 1.01 0.15
C ASN A 362 -16.48 0.73 1.22
N LEU A 363 -15.64 -0.27 1.00
CA LEU A 363 -14.63 -0.72 1.97
C LEU A 363 -13.56 0.36 2.21
N PRO A 364 -13.04 0.48 3.46
CA PRO A 364 -11.88 1.30 3.76
C PRO A 364 -10.69 0.93 2.89
N PHE A 365 -10.00 1.93 2.36
CA PHE A 365 -8.80 1.75 1.55
C PHE A 365 -7.66 2.55 2.18
N LEU A 366 -6.68 1.85 2.77
CA LEU A 366 -5.56 2.46 3.48
C LEU A 366 -4.31 2.39 2.60
N ILE A 367 -3.82 3.55 2.18
CA ILE A 367 -2.70 3.71 1.27
C ILE A 367 -1.43 4.00 2.08
N VAL A 368 -0.34 3.33 1.73
CA VAL A 368 1.00 3.73 2.16
C VAL A 368 1.54 4.72 1.14
N GLN A 369 1.73 5.98 1.53
CA GLN A 369 2.42 6.93 0.66
C GLN A 369 3.84 6.42 0.38
N LEU A 370 4.40 6.70 -0.79
CA LEU A 370 5.79 6.34 -1.06
C LEU A 370 6.73 7.11 -0.10
N PRO A 371 7.77 6.45 0.43
CA PRO A 371 8.78 7.11 1.26
C PRO A 371 9.71 7.96 0.38
N GLN A 372 10.75 8.57 0.95
CA GLN A 372 11.80 9.17 0.12
C GLN A 372 12.63 8.10 -0.59
N TRP A 373 12.99 8.36 -1.84
CA TRP A 373 13.90 7.52 -2.61
C TRP A 373 14.48 8.28 -3.80
N ILE A 374 15.73 7.99 -4.13
CA ILE A 374 16.33 8.31 -5.43
C ILE A 374 17.41 7.26 -5.76
N ASP A 375 17.55 6.95 -7.04
CA ASP A 375 18.68 6.20 -7.59
C ASP A 375 19.95 7.07 -7.55
N LYS A 376 21.03 6.57 -6.95
CA LYS A 376 22.28 7.32 -6.78
C LYS A 376 22.87 7.80 -8.10
N LYS A 377 22.79 6.99 -9.16
CA LYS A 377 23.33 7.38 -10.49
C LYS A 377 22.51 8.51 -11.08
N VAL A 378 21.20 8.47 -10.94
CA VAL A 378 20.32 9.57 -11.38
C VAL A 378 20.68 10.85 -10.64
N ASP A 379 20.77 10.78 -9.30
CA ASP A 379 21.13 11.93 -8.46
C ASP A 379 22.49 12.54 -8.85
N GLU A 380 23.52 11.71 -9.04
CA GLU A 380 24.88 12.15 -9.35
C GLU A 380 25.07 12.65 -10.80
N THR A 381 24.24 12.22 -11.76
CA THR A 381 24.47 12.49 -13.21
C THR A 381 23.42 13.40 -13.85
N GLU A 382 22.15 13.21 -13.52
CA GLU A 382 21.01 13.92 -14.12
C GLU A 382 20.40 14.93 -13.12
N GLY A 383 20.60 14.69 -11.82
CA GLY A 383 19.90 15.38 -10.73
C GLY A 383 18.48 14.85 -10.52
N ASP A 384 17.85 15.29 -9.44
CA ASP A 384 16.48 14.85 -9.09
C ASP A 384 15.45 15.27 -10.15
N PRO A 385 14.79 14.32 -10.86
CA PRO A 385 13.79 14.64 -11.89
C PRO A 385 12.46 15.08 -11.29
N MET A 386 12.28 14.94 -9.96
CA MET A 386 11.07 15.32 -9.21
C MET A 386 9.79 14.64 -9.72
N LEU A 387 9.89 13.39 -10.20
CA LEU A 387 8.73 12.55 -10.57
C LEU A 387 8.11 11.89 -9.33
N TRP A 388 8.94 11.42 -8.40
CA TRP A 388 8.51 10.76 -7.17
C TRP A 388 7.54 11.59 -6.28
N PRO A 389 7.74 12.91 -6.07
CA PRO A 389 6.76 13.74 -5.36
C PRO A 389 5.36 13.77 -6.03
N VAL A 390 5.27 13.61 -7.36
CA VAL A 390 4.00 13.59 -8.08
C VAL A 390 3.16 12.37 -7.68
N LEU A 391 3.81 11.21 -7.51
CA LEU A 391 3.16 9.99 -7.01
C LEU A 391 2.65 10.18 -5.57
N ARG A 392 3.48 10.75 -4.69
CA ARG A 392 3.11 11.03 -3.29
C ARG A 392 1.93 11.99 -3.19
N GLU A 393 1.88 13.01 -4.05
CA GLU A 393 0.73 13.92 -4.14
C GLU A 393 -0.52 13.21 -4.66
N ALA A 394 -0.40 12.32 -5.65
CA ALA A 394 -1.53 11.53 -6.13
C ALA A 394 -2.10 10.61 -5.03
N GLN A 395 -1.24 9.98 -4.22
CA GLN A 395 -1.65 9.16 -3.07
C GLN A 395 -2.32 10.00 -1.97
N TRP A 396 -1.79 11.20 -1.69
CA TRP A 396 -2.42 12.13 -0.76
C TRP A 396 -3.78 12.62 -1.26
N ASP A 397 -3.86 13.01 -2.53
CA ASP A 397 -5.07 13.51 -3.19
C ASP A 397 -6.21 12.47 -3.18
N ALA A 398 -5.90 11.19 -3.38
CA ALA A 398 -6.88 10.11 -3.27
C ALA A 398 -7.55 10.09 -1.88
N ALA A 399 -6.79 10.26 -0.80
CA ALA A 399 -7.34 10.31 0.56
C ALA A 399 -8.08 11.62 0.89
N GLN A 400 -7.86 12.70 0.12
CA GLN A 400 -8.59 13.96 0.28
C GLN A 400 -9.88 14.01 -0.55
N SER A 401 -9.92 13.30 -1.67
CA SER A 401 -10.98 13.43 -2.69
C SER A 401 -11.93 12.23 -2.75
N ILE A 402 -11.56 11.09 -2.17
CA ILE A 402 -12.35 9.85 -2.24
C ILE A 402 -12.77 9.44 -0.83
N ASP A 403 -14.07 9.26 -0.62
CA ASP A 403 -14.62 8.83 0.66
C ASP A 403 -14.03 7.49 1.13
N ASN A 404 -13.82 7.36 2.44
CA ASN A 404 -13.31 6.16 3.10
C ASN A 404 -11.94 5.69 2.56
N VAL A 405 -11.15 6.62 2.01
CA VAL A 405 -9.75 6.41 1.62
C VAL A 405 -8.87 7.18 2.61
N TYR A 406 -7.84 6.52 3.10
CA TYR A 406 -6.90 7.09 4.06
C TYR A 406 -5.48 6.84 3.60
N VAL A 407 -4.54 7.68 4.01
CA VAL A 407 -3.14 7.55 3.64
C VAL A 407 -2.25 7.80 4.85
N ILE A 408 -1.27 6.92 5.05
CA ILE A 408 -0.21 7.14 6.02
C ILE A 408 0.98 7.82 5.35
N CYS A 409 1.61 8.76 6.03
CA CYS A 409 2.87 9.35 5.57
C CYS A 409 4.04 8.45 6.00
N THR A 410 4.98 8.21 5.09
CA THR A 410 6.19 7.40 5.33
C THR A 410 7.43 8.09 4.79
N ILE A 411 7.37 9.41 4.60
CA ILE A 411 8.49 10.19 4.06
C ILE A 411 9.80 10.01 4.86
N ASP A 412 9.69 9.68 6.15
CA ASP A 412 10.79 9.38 7.06
C ASP A 412 11.31 7.93 7.02
N CYS A 413 10.66 7.05 6.26
CA CYS A 413 10.98 5.61 6.14
C CYS A 413 11.71 5.28 4.83
N GLY A 414 12.24 6.27 4.11
CA GLY A 414 13.00 6.06 2.86
C GLY A 414 14.37 5.46 3.11
N GLU A 415 15.12 5.11 2.06
CA GLU A 415 16.57 4.81 2.13
C GLU A 415 17.27 5.28 0.83
N TYR A 416 18.50 5.78 0.94
CA TYR A 416 19.21 6.38 -0.22
C TYR A 416 19.67 5.25 -1.11
N ASP A 417 19.45 5.35 -2.42
CA ASP A 417 19.83 4.31 -3.37
C ASP A 417 19.22 2.92 -3.08
N ASN A 418 18.19 2.87 -2.21
CA ASN A 418 17.49 1.65 -1.87
C ASN A 418 15.98 1.88 -1.96
N ILE A 419 15.39 1.36 -3.04
CA ILE A 419 13.95 1.47 -3.30
C ILE A 419 13.10 0.59 -2.36
N HIS A 420 13.75 -0.35 -1.66
CA HIS A 420 13.14 -1.28 -0.72
C HIS A 420 13.68 -1.06 0.70
N PRO A 421 13.27 0.02 1.39
CA PRO A 421 13.70 0.27 2.76
C PRO A 421 13.31 -0.90 3.67
N VAL A 422 14.19 -1.30 4.58
CA VAL A 422 14.01 -2.53 5.39
C VAL A 422 13.14 -2.33 6.62
N ASP A 423 12.94 -1.08 7.07
CA ASP A 423 11.94 -0.77 8.10
C ASP A 423 10.52 -0.93 7.53
N LYS A 424 9.91 -2.08 7.85
CA LYS A 424 8.50 -2.37 7.56
C LYS A 424 7.60 -2.29 8.79
N ARG A 425 8.19 -2.11 9.97
CA ARG A 425 7.45 -1.99 11.22
C ARG A 425 6.73 -0.67 11.29
N THR A 426 7.43 0.43 11.04
CA THR A 426 6.84 1.78 11.07
C THR A 426 5.63 1.93 10.14
N PRO A 427 5.69 1.57 8.84
CA PRO A 427 4.51 1.64 7.99
C PRO A 427 3.39 0.68 8.41
N GLY A 428 3.71 -0.54 8.86
CA GLY A 428 2.70 -1.50 9.35
C GLY A 428 1.95 -1.01 10.59
N GLU A 429 2.67 -0.48 11.58
CA GLU A 429 2.06 0.08 12.80
C GLU A 429 1.25 1.35 12.51
N ARG A 430 1.72 2.22 11.61
CA ARG A 430 0.96 3.41 11.18
C ARG A 430 -0.33 3.04 10.45
N LEU A 431 -0.32 1.99 9.61
CA LEU A 431 -1.54 1.47 8.99
C LEU A 431 -2.52 0.96 10.07
N ALA A 432 -2.03 0.26 11.09
CA ALA A 432 -2.86 -0.25 12.17
C ALA A 432 -3.46 0.90 12.98
N ASP A 433 -2.67 1.90 13.36
CA ASP A 433 -3.16 3.10 14.03
C ASP A 433 -4.23 3.82 13.20
N CYS A 434 -4.03 3.90 11.88
CA CYS A 434 -5.03 4.42 10.95
C CYS A 434 -6.33 3.60 10.98
N ALA A 435 -6.25 2.27 10.92
CA ALA A 435 -7.44 1.41 11.01
C ALA A 435 -8.15 1.51 12.37
N LEU A 436 -7.40 1.44 13.49
CA LEU A 436 -7.91 1.59 14.85
C LEU A 436 -8.70 2.90 15.01
N ARG A 437 -8.17 4.01 14.49
CA ARG A 437 -8.86 5.30 14.53
C ARG A 437 -10.05 5.37 13.59
N GLN A 438 -9.84 5.09 12.29
CA GLN A 438 -10.81 5.42 11.23
C GLN A 438 -11.92 4.37 11.10
N VAL A 439 -11.58 3.10 11.31
CA VAL A 439 -12.49 1.96 11.11
C VAL A 439 -13.08 1.50 12.43
N TYR A 440 -12.27 1.44 13.49
CA TYR A 440 -12.70 0.93 14.80
C TYR A 440 -13.04 2.02 15.82
N GLY A 441 -12.98 3.30 15.42
CA GLY A 441 -13.48 4.43 16.23
C GLY A 441 -12.61 4.81 17.43
N MET A 442 -11.35 4.34 17.51
CA MET A 442 -10.40 4.68 18.57
C MET A 442 -9.82 6.08 18.37
N SER A 443 -10.67 7.10 18.54
CA SER A 443 -10.42 8.52 18.24
C SER A 443 -9.23 9.18 18.97
N ARG A 444 -8.62 8.52 19.95
CA ARG A 444 -7.44 9.02 20.69
C ARG A 444 -6.11 8.66 20.05
N ILE A 445 -6.09 7.72 19.11
CA ILE A 445 -4.86 7.31 18.44
C ILE A 445 -4.43 8.43 17.47
N PRO A 446 -3.21 8.96 17.60
CA PRO A 446 -2.69 9.97 16.69
C PRO A 446 -2.32 9.31 15.35
N VAL A 447 -2.85 9.85 14.25
CA VAL A 447 -2.57 9.34 12.88
C VAL A 447 -2.22 10.45 11.90
N TYR A 448 -2.26 11.71 12.34
CA TYR A 448 -2.01 12.87 11.51
C TYR A 448 -0.75 13.59 11.97
N GLY A 449 0.18 13.79 11.05
CA GLY A 449 1.29 14.73 11.22
C GLY A 449 0.86 16.17 10.97
N PRO A 450 1.77 17.15 11.15
CA PRO A 450 1.50 18.55 10.89
C PRO A 450 0.90 18.75 9.49
N THR A 451 -0.28 19.37 9.45
CA THR A 451 -1.01 19.61 8.20
C THR A 451 -1.31 21.10 8.06
N VAL A 452 -1.06 21.69 6.90
CA VAL A 452 -1.32 23.11 6.67
C VAL A 452 -2.82 23.39 6.81
N LEU A 453 -3.14 24.36 7.66
CA LEU A 453 -4.48 24.91 7.85
C LEU A 453 -4.70 26.16 6.99
N GLY A 454 -3.65 26.98 6.85
CA GLY A 454 -3.70 28.23 6.10
C GLY A 454 -2.36 28.94 6.03
N PHE A 455 -2.33 30.06 5.33
CA PHE A 455 -1.13 30.89 5.20
C PHE A 455 -1.44 32.40 5.18
N ARG A 456 -0.40 33.20 5.40
CA ARG A 456 -0.40 34.64 5.21
C ARG A 456 0.90 35.09 4.55
N CYS A 457 0.80 35.93 3.53
CA CYS A 457 1.94 36.61 2.93
C CYS A 457 2.06 38.01 3.52
N ASP A 458 3.19 38.32 4.14
CA ASP A 458 3.47 39.66 4.67
C ASP A 458 4.04 40.56 3.54
N PRO A 459 3.88 41.90 3.59
CA PRO A 459 4.35 42.83 2.55
C PRO A 459 5.85 42.79 2.23
N ASN A 460 6.65 42.16 3.11
CA ASN A 460 8.10 42.01 2.96
C ASN A 460 8.49 40.66 2.31
N GLY A 461 7.57 39.96 1.67
CA GLY A 461 7.83 38.69 0.98
C GLY A 461 7.98 37.48 1.89
N ARG A 462 7.55 37.58 3.15
CA ARG A 462 7.56 36.43 4.09
C ARG A 462 6.25 35.68 4.01
N VAL A 463 6.33 34.35 4.02
CA VAL A 463 5.14 33.48 4.04
C VAL A 463 5.04 32.85 5.42
N ARG A 464 3.94 33.10 6.13
CA ARG A 464 3.64 32.47 7.41
C ARG A 464 2.62 31.35 7.19
N LEU A 465 2.98 30.13 7.55
CA LEU A 465 2.13 28.94 7.49
C LEU A 465 1.59 28.60 8.88
N PHE A 466 0.33 28.21 8.93
CA PHE A 466 -0.35 27.73 10.13
C PHE A 466 -0.64 26.24 9.97
N PHE A 467 -0.31 25.44 10.98
CA PHE A 467 -0.48 23.99 10.96
C PHE A 467 -1.43 23.51 12.05
N ARG A 468 -2.30 22.57 11.69
CA ARG A 468 -2.99 21.69 12.66
C ARG A 468 -2.15 20.44 12.94
N TYR A 469 -2.47 19.72 14.01
CA TYR A 469 -1.73 18.55 14.49
C TYR A 469 -0.23 18.81 14.70
N ALA A 470 0.08 20.03 15.15
CA ALA A 470 1.44 20.56 15.25
C ALA A 470 1.89 20.77 16.70
N HIS A 471 1.33 20.01 17.65
CA HIS A 471 1.85 19.99 19.01
C HIS A 471 3.31 19.51 19.01
N GLY A 472 4.20 20.25 19.69
CA GLY A 472 5.63 19.96 19.66
C GLY A 472 6.23 20.04 18.26
N LEU A 473 5.74 20.94 17.40
CA LEU A 473 6.25 21.13 16.05
C LEU A 473 7.77 21.32 16.05
N HIS A 474 8.49 20.44 15.37
CA HIS A 474 9.93 20.50 15.32
C HIS A 474 10.47 19.91 14.02
N PHE A 475 11.69 20.29 13.70
CA PHE A 475 12.44 19.66 12.64
C PHE A 475 13.20 18.46 13.21
N ASP A 476 12.99 17.27 12.65
CA ASP A 476 13.75 16.08 12.99
C ASP A 476 14.07 15.29 11.72
N GLY A 477 15.17 14.54 11.74
CA GLY A 477 15.68 13.83 10.58
C GLY A 477 16.22 14.72 9.47
N THR A 478 17.31 14.27 8.85
CA THR A 478 17.83 14.85 7.58
C THR A 478 18.10 13.79 6.52
N THR A 479 18.02 12.51 6.90
CA THR A 479 18.35 11.35 6.09
C THR A 479 17.82 10.08 6.77
N PRO A 480 17.40 9.07 6.03
CA PRO A 480 17.24 7.71 6.52
C PRO A 480 18.45 7.16 7.27
N GLY A 481 18.19 6.51 8.41
CA GLY A 481 19.21 6.09 9.38
C GLY A 481 19.53 7.11 10.48
N SER A 482 19.02 8.34 10.41
CA SER A 482 19.29 9.37 11.45
C SER A 482 18.46 9.23 12.73
N ARG A 483 17.43 8.36 12.76
CA ARG A 483 16.62 8.10 13.97
C ARG A 483 17.31 7.19 15.00
N ASN A 484 18.48 6.62 14.68
CA ASN A 484 19.25 5.71 15.55
C ASN A 484 20.57 6.33 16.07
N GLN A 485 20.60 7.63 16.36
CA GLN A 485 21.64 8.18 17.26
C GLN A 485 21.01 8.43 18.63
N GLY A 486 21.56 7.74 19.63
CA GLY A 486 21.08 7.72 21.00
C GLY A 486 21.03 9.08 21.69
N SER A 487 20.75 9.04 22.99
CA SER A 487 20.42 10.11 23.93
C SER A 487 21.32 11.37 24.03
N ASP A 488 22.21 11.61 23.08
CA ASP A 488 23.09 12.78 22.98
C ASP A 488 22.72 13.73 21.79
N ALA A 489 21.51 13.61 21.22
CA ALA A 489 21.06 14.46 20.13
C ALA A 489 20.94 15.94 20.56
N GLU A 490 21.50 16.86 19.76
CA GLU A 490 21.26 18.30 19.92
C GLU A 490 19.74 18.59 19.93
N PRO A 491 19.27 19.57 20.71
CA PRO A 491 17.85 19.92 20.72
C PRO A 491 17.38 20.24 19.30
N PRO A 492 16.17 19.79 18.90
CA PRO A 492 15.72 19.96 17.53
C PRO A 492 15.70 21.45 17.16
N SER A 493 16.36 21.77 16.03
CA SER A 493 16.51 23.17 15.60
C SER A 493 15.13 23.77 15.30
N LEU A 494 14.90 24.99 15.78
CA LEU A 494 13.72 25.78 15.41
C LEU A 494 13.90 26.53 14.08
N VAL A 495 15.12 26.58 13.54
CA VAL A 495 15.43 27.29 12.29
C VAL A 495 16.26 26.40 11.37
N ARG A 496 15.84 26.26 10.12
CA ARG A 496 16.61 25.59 9.07
C ARG A 496 17.02 26.56 7.98
N SER A 497 18.25 26.40 7.52
CA SER A 497 18.78 27.12 6.36
C SER A 497 18.01 26.71 5.09
N PRO A 498 18.06 27.51 4.02
CA PRO A 498 17.38 27.20 2.76
C PRO A 498 17.56 25.76 2.28
N GLU A 499 18.80 25.27 2.25
CA GLU A 499 19.13 23.94 1.71
C GLU A 499 18.70 22.76 2.60
N SER A 500 18.33 23.01 3.87
CA SER A 500 17.96 21.96 4.82
C SER A 500 16.48 22.02 5.24
N SER A 501 15.77 23.08 4.88
CA SER A 501 14.41 23.34 5.34
C SER A 501 13.37 22.43 4.69
N GLY A 502 13.62 22.00 3.46
CA GLY A 502 12.64 21.30 2.62
C GLY A 502 11.55 22.22 2.05
N PHE A 503 11.60 23.53 2.32
CA PHE A 503 10.66 24.53 1.80
C PHE A 503 11.26 25.28 0.61
N GLU A 504 10.47 25.46 -0.43
CA GLU A 504 10.84 26.25 -1.61
C GLU A 504 9.71 27.25 -1.94
N LEU A 505 10.09 28.47 -2.33
CA LEU A 505 9.18 29.54 -2.76
C LEU A 505 9.43 29.87 -4.24
N ALA A 506 8.39 30.23 -4.98
CA ALA A 506 8.50 30.74 -6.34
C ALA A 506 7.69 32.01 -6.54
N GLY A 507 8.21 32.92 -7.36
CA GLY A 507 7.54 34.16 -7.75
C GLY A 507 6.71 33.98 -9.03
N ALA A 508 6.44 35.08 -9.72
CA ALA A 508 5.69 35.09 -10.97
C ALA A 508 6.36 34.32 -12.13
N ASP A 509 7.67 34.09 -12.06
CA ASP A 509 8.43 33.32 -13.04
C ASP A 509 8.26 31.80 -12.88
N GLY A 510 7.67 31.35 -11.77
CA GLY A 510 7.47 29.94 -11.45
C GLY A 510 8.74 29.17 -11.09
N VAL A 511 9.87 29.86 -10.89
CA VAL A 511 11.15 29.22 -10.52
C VAL A 511 11.21 29.06 -9.00
N PHE A 512 11.37 27.82 -8.53
CA PHE A 512 11.43 27.51 -7.10
C PHE A 512 12.84 27.70 -6.54
N HIS A 513 12.94 28.46 -5.45
CA HIS A 513 14.16 28.71 -4.70
C HIS A 513 14.02 28.18 -3.26
N PRO A 514 15.03 27.50 -2.70
CA PRO A 514 15.05 27.10 -1.30
C PRO A 514 14.82 28.29 -0.36
N ALA A 515 14.04 28.06 0.70
CA ALA A 515 13.63 29.10 1.63
C ALA A 515 14.09 28.79 3.06
N THR A 516 14.53 29.82 3.78
CA THR A 516 14.78 29.69 5.22
C THR A 516 13.45 29.41 5.92
N ALA A 517 13.41 28.46 6.84
CA ALA A 517 12.22 28.14 7.61
C ALA A 517 12.48 28.28 9.11
N ALA A 518 11.61 29.02 9.80
CA ALA A 518 11.68 29.22 11.24
C ALA A 518 10.35 28.85 11.91
N ILE A 519 10.39 27.92 12.86
CA ILE A 519 9.28 27.51 13.70
C ILE A 519 9.09 28.56 14.80
N PHE A 520 7.87 29.04 14.95
CA PHE A 520 7.43 29.87 16.06
C PHE A 520 6.41 29.08 16.87
N VAL A 521 6.77 28.80 18.12
CA VAL A 521 5.87 28.23 19.12
C VAL A 521 5.13 29.41 19.74
N ASP A 522 3.81 29.30 19.87
CA ASP A 522 2.86 30.33 20.35
C ASP A 522 2.28 31.23 19.25
N CYS A 523 1.20 30.77 18.64
CA CYS A 523 0.18 31.66 18.10
C CYS A 523 -1.12 31.41 18.85
N ASP A 524 -1.72 32.49 19.34
CA ASP A 524 -3.05 32.44 19.95
C ASP A 524 -4.07 32.18 18.84
N ILE A 525 -5.07 31.35 19.10
CA ILE A 525 -6.11 31.02 18.11
C ILE A 525 -6.88 32.28 17.66
N ASP A 526 -6.88 33.29 18.53
CA ASP A 526 -7.39 34.62 18.26
C ASP A 526 -6.69 35.33 17.10
N ASP A 527 -5.42 35.02 16.80
CA ASP A 527 -4.79 35.49 15.57
C ASP A 527 -5.45 34.85 14.35
N LEU A 528 -5.69 33.53 14.35
CA LEU A 528 -6.31 32.84 13.21
C LEU A 528 -7.77 33.29 12.98
N VAL A 529 -8.51 33.58 14.05
CA VAL A 529 -9.93 33.95 14.00
C VAL A 529 -10.14 35.42 13.66
N ASN A 530 -9.19 36.32 14.00
CA ASN A 530 -9.32 37.76 13.78
C ASN A 530 -8.45 38.30 12.63
N SER A 531 -7.67 37.47 11.92
CA SER A 531 -6.78 37.93 10.86
C SER A 531 -7.15 37.41 9.48
N LYS A 532 -6.76 38.18 8.45
CA LYS A 532 -6.88 37.85 7.02
C LYS A 532 -5.96 36.67 6.67
N VAL A 533 -6.29 35.46 7.12
CA VAL A 533 -5.59 34.21 6.79
C VAL A 533 -6.31 33.55 5.63
N ASN A 534 -5.54 33.12 4.63
CA ASN A 534 -6.08 32.31 3.55
C ASN A 534 -6.15 30.86 4.04
N VAL A 535 -7.38 30.34 4.15
CA VAL A 535 -7.64 28.97 4.64
C VAL A 535 -7.48 27.99 3.48
N VAL A 536 -6.66 26.96 3.69
CA VAL A 536 -6.37 25.92 2.68
C VAL A 536 -7.30 24.72 2.85
N ASP A 537 -7.78 24.43 4.07
CA ASP A 537 -8.70 23.32 4.37
C ASP A 537 -10.01 23.84 5.02
N TYR A 538 -11.09 23.88 4.22
CA TYR A 538 -12.42 24.36 4.63
C TYR A 538 -13.20 23.36 5.51
N ASN A 539 -12.83 22.07 5.53
CA ASN A 539 -13.49 21.08 6.39
C ASN A 539 -13.20 21.28 7.89
N ALA A 540 -12.32 22.23 8.22
CA ALA A 540 -12.04 22.67 9.58
C ALA A 540 -13.29 23.23 10.29
N THR A 541 -14.30 23.76 9.60
CA THR A 541 -15.52 24.30 10.25
C THR A 541 -16.59 23.24 10.54
N GLU A 542 -16.62 22.11 9.83
CA GLU A 542 -17.71 21.12 9.90
C GLU A 542 -17.54 20.06 11.00
N PHE A 543 -16.34 19.93 11.59
CA PHE A 543 -16.07 19.07 12.75
C PHE A 543 -15.92 19.81 14.07
N GLY A 544 -16.45 21.03 14.16
CA GLY A 544 -16.56 21.78 15.41
C GLY A 544 -15.25 21.84 16.16
N ILE A 545 -14.29 22.64 15.66
CA ILE A 545 -13.08 23.03 16.41
C ILE A 545 -13.55 23.44 17.81
N PRO A 546 -13.30 22.64 18.87
CA PRO A 546 -13.30 23.23 20.18
C PRO A 546 -12.15 24.22 20.09
N VAL A 547 -12.43 25.50 20.31
CA VAL A 547 -11.45 26.62 20.40
C VAL A 547 -10.37 26.35 21.49
N ASN A 548 -10.34 25.14 22.05
CA ASN A 548 -9.42 24.59 23.01
C ASN A 548 -8.34 23.66 22.40
N SER A 549 -8.21 23.53 21.06
CA SER A 549 -7.05 22.82 20.47
C SER A 549 -5.78 23.67 20.57
N ARG A 550 -5.13 23.59 21.73
CA ARG A 550 -3.96 24.40 22.16
C ARG A 550 -2.64 24.14 21.40
N SER A 551 -2.66 23.83 20.10
CA SER A 551 -1.41 23.68 19.36
C SER A 551 -1.57 23.93 17.87
N ILE A 552 -1.72 25.21 17.51
CA ILE A 552 -1.41 25.68 16.17
C ILE A 552 0.10 25.91 16.13
N GLY A 553 0.79 25.21 15.23
CA GLY A 553 2.21 25.45 14.97
C GLY A 553 2.36 26.46 13.84
N THR A 554 3.29 27.39 13.96
CA THR A 554 3.55 28.39 12.91
C THR A 554 4.95 28.22 12.35
N ILE A 555 5.08 28.31 11.02
CA ILE A 555 6.38 28.42 10.34
C ILE A 555 6.40 29.70 9.54
N THR A 556 7.47 30.48 9.65
CA THR A 556 7.73 31.61 8.74
C THR A 556 8.82 31.23 7.75
N LEU A 557 8.53 31.44 6.47
CA LEU A 557 9.41 31.22 5.33
C LEU A 557 9.91 32.56 4.80
N ALA A 558 11.17 32.58 4.35
CA ALA A 558 11.74 33.73 3.64
C ALA A 558 12.78 33.27 2.61
N CYS A 559 12.71 33.87 1.42
CA CYS A 559 13.71 33.70 0.36
C CYS A 559 14.00 35.09 -0.25
N PRO A 560 15.20 35.67 -0.04
CA PRO A 560 15.54 36.99 -0.60
C PRO A 560 15.43 37.08 -2.12
N ASP A 561 15.64 35.96 -2.82
CA ASP A 561 15.54 35.87 -4.28
C ASP A 561 14.07 35.87 -4.77
N VAL A 562 13.11 35.66 -3.86
CA VAL A 562 11.67 35.65 -4.13
C VAL A 562 10.97 36.67 -3.23
N PRO A 563 11.09 37.98 -3.52
CA PRO A 563 10.50 39.03 -2.70
C PRO A 563 8.97 39.08 -2.76
N GLU A 564 8.36 38.49 -3.80
CA GLU A 564 6.91 38.38 -3.99
C GLU A 564 6.52 36.91 -4.23
N PRO A 565 6.41 36.08 -3.18
CA PRO A 565 6.05 34.67 -3.32
C PRO A 565 4.62 34.50 -3.85
N MET A 566 4.48 33.76 -4.95
CA MET A 566 3.20 33.41 -5.57
C MET A 566 2.86 31.92 -5.43
N SER A 567 3.86 31.07 -5.20
CA SER A 567 3.62 29.66 -4.89
C SER A 567 4.69 29.12 -3.96
N MET A 568 4.39 27.99 -3.31
CA MET A 568 5.35 27.29 -2.48
C MET A 568 5.19 25.77 -2.56
N ARG A 569 6.24 25.07 -2.15
CA ARG A 569 6.23 23.62 -1.98
C ARG A 569 7.08 23.18 -0.81
N TYR A 570 6.70 22.07 -0.19
CA TYR A 570 7.39 21.45 0.93
C TYR A 570 7.66 19.97 0.63
N ALA A 571 8.89 19.54 0.93
CA ALA A 571 9.39 18.17 0.74
C ALA A 571 9.15 17.62 -0.68
N TRP A 572 9.28 18.50 -1.69
CA TRP A 572 8.97 18.24 -3.09
C TRP A 572 10.17 17.73 -3.91
N ARG A 573 11.02 16.93 -3.27
CA ARG A 573 12.17 16.24 -3.88
C ARG A 573 11.99 14.75 -3.72
N SER A 574 12.46 13.95 -4.67
CA SER A 574 12.45 12.49 -4.59
C SER A 574 13.27 12.03 -3.38
N TRP A 575 14.42 12.68 -3.19
CA TRP A 575 15.28 12.57 -2.03
C TRP A 575 15.74 13.93 -1.55
N GLY A 576 15.72 14.18 -0.24
CA GLY A 576 16.19 15.45 0.29
C GLY A 576 15.70 15.76 1.72
N PRO A 577 15.87 17.00 2.18
CA PRO A 577 15.49 17.36 3.54
C PRO A 577 13.99 17.12 3.80
N ALA A 578 13.67 16.19 4.70
CA ALA A 578 12.38 16.09 5.40
C ALA A 578 12.50 15.18 6.65
N PRO A 579 11.56 15.22 7.62
CA PRO A 579 10.42 16.11 7.72
C PRO A 579 10.29 16.91 9.04
N LEU A 580 9.42 17.90 8.95
CA LEU A 580 8.71 18.52 10.05
C LEU A 580 7.85 17.46 10.78
N PHE A 581 7.96 17.37 12.10
CA PHE A 581 7.24 16.41 12.93
C PHE A 581 6.41 17.10 14.01
N ASN A 582 5.41 16.38 14.51
CA ASN A 582 4.78 16.68 15.79
C ASN A 582 5.36 15.81 16.92
N SER A 583 4.91 16.03 18.15
CA SER A 583 5.35 15.28 19.33
C SER A 583 4.96 13.80 19.33
N ASP A 584 4.02 13.40 18.49
CA ASP A 584 3.60 12.00 18.33
C ASP A 584 4.54 11.24 17.37
N GLY A 585 5.59 11.91 16.86
CA GLY A 585 6.56 11.30 15.94
C GLY A 585 6.03 11.12 14.51
N LEU A 586 4.94 11.80 14.15
CA LEU A 586 4.30 11.72 12.84
C LEU A 586 4.78 12.86 11.91
N PRO A 587 5.23 12.53 10.69
CA PRO A 587 5.77 13.51 9.76
C PRO A 587 4.68 14.30 9.03
N ALA A 588 4.99 15.54 8.66
CA ALA A 588 4.19 16.32 7.74
C ALA A 588 4.23 15.73 6.33
N GLN A 589 3.06 15.65 5.68
CA GLN A 589 2.93 15.24 4.28
C GLN A 589 3.63 16.26 3.35
N PRO A 590 4.20 15.85 2.20
CA PRO A 590 4.55 16.76 1.13
C PRO A 590 3.32 17.55 0.64
N PHE A 591 3.51 18.83 0.30
CA PHE A 591 2.43 19.65 -0.24
C PHE A 591 2.94 20.80 -1.11
N ARG A 592 2.03 21.38 -1.90
CA ARG A 592 2.22 22.62 -2.66
C ARG A 592 1.05 23.55 -2.39
N LEU A 593 1.30 24.86 -2.40
CA LEU A 593 0.26 25.88 -2.23
C LEU A 593 0.42 26.96 -3.29
N ASP A 594 -0.73 27.40 -3.81
CA ASP A 594 -0.86 28.67 -4.51
C ASP A 594 -1.00 29.79 -3.45
N LEU A 595 -0.12 30.77 -3.50
CA LEU A 595 -0.07 31.89 -2.55
C LEU A 595 -0.77 33.14 -3.08
N THR A 596 -1.38 33.08 -4.28
CA THR A 596 -2.04 34.20 -4.95
C THR A 596 -3.48 34.42 -4.53
N ASP A 597 -4.06 33.50 -3.74
CA ASP A 597 -5.43 33.61 -3.28
C ASP A 597 -5.53 34.74 -2.25
N HIS A 598 -5.77 35.96 -2.73
CA HIS A 598 -6.07 37.09 -1.88
C HIS A 598 -7.53 36.96 -1.46
N THR A 599 -7.78 36.73 -0.17
CA THR A 599 -9.06 37.16 0.42
C THR A 599 -9.19 38.66 0.19
N ALA A 600 -9.74 39.03 -0.96
CA ALA A 600 -9.99 40.40 -1.35
C ALA A 600 -10.88 41.01 -0.27
N SER A 601 -10.31 41.94 0.49
CA SER A 601 -11.12 42.79 1.33
C SER A 601 -12.03 43.60 0.41
N ASN A 602 -13.30 43.23 0.34
CA ASN A 602 -14.38 44.20 0.12
C ASN A 602 -14.40 45.13 1.33
N ASP A 603 -13.40 46.00 1.41
CA ASP A 603 -13.41 47.21 2.21
C ASP A 603 -13.53 48.37 1.21
N ASP A 604 -14.65 48.39 0.48
CA ASP A 604 -15.13 49.61 -0.17
C ASP A 604 -15.72 50.49 0.94
N GLY A 605 -14.82 51.19 1.61
CA GLY A 605 -15.11 52.24 2.57
C GLY A 605 -14.35 53.50 2.23
N GLU A 606 -14.82 54.23 1.20
CA GLU A 606 -15.00 55.69 1.18
C GLU A 606 -15.68 56.17 -0.12
#